data_AF-A0A1W9YY70-F1
#
_entry.id   AF-A0A1W9YY70-F1
#
_cell.length_a   1.000
_cell.length_b   1.000
_cell.length_c   1.000
_cell.angle_alpha   90.00
_cell.angle_beta   90.00
_cell.angle_gamma   90.00
#
_symmetry.space_group_name_H-M   'P 1'
#
loop_
_entity.id
_entity.type
_entity.pdbx_description
1 polymer ?
#
loop_
_entity_poly.entity_id
_entity_poly.type
_entity_poly.pdbx_seq_one_letter_code
_entity_poly.pdbx_strand_id
1 'polypeptide(L)'
;LLAEVPTAFHAGIQDILLIGFALALAEFLDTTQVGIDVEGHGRHEDLAAEVDLSRTVGWFTTKYPVALTGAGLPWTHVRTGAEALGAVIKAAKEQLRALPDPLTYGLLRYLNREIELPHTDPVIGFNYLGRLGAAAGEASE
;
A
#
# COMPACT_ATOMS: atom_id res chain seq x y z
N LEU A 1 -5.03 13.67 -10.79
CA LEU A 1 -4.76 12.25 -10.39
C LEU A 1 -4.20 12.09 -8.97
N LEU A 2 -2.93 12.40 -8.69
CA LEU A 2 -2.26 12.12 -7.38
C LEU A 2 -2.68 13.06 -6.23
N ALA A 3 -3.66 13.92 -6.44
CA ALA A 3 -4.25 14.79 -5.42
C ALA A 3 -5.78 14.58 -5.42
N GLU A 4 -6.42 14.74 -6.58
CA GLU A 4 -7.88 14.66 -6.70
C GLU A 4 -8.47 13.29 -6.35
N VAL A 5 -7.85 12.19 -6.80
CA VAL A 5 -8.38 10.84 -6.56
C VAL A 5 -8.21 10.42 -5.10
N PRO A 6 -7.01 10.56 -4.48
CA PRO A 6 -6.86 10.38 -3.04
C PRO A 6 -7.86 11.20 -2.22
N THR A 7 -8.09 12.47 -2.58
CA THR A 7 -9.07 13.33 -1.91
C THR A 7 -10.50 12.82 -2.08
N ALA A 8 -10.92 12.47 -3.30
CA ALA A 8 -12.28 11.99 -3.58
C ALA A 8 -12.61 10.72 -2.77
N PHE A 9 -11.64 9.82 -2.60
CA PHE A 9 -11.82 8.58 -1.85
C PHE A 9 -11.38 8.67 -0.39
N HIS A 10 -10.88 9.81 0.09
CA HIS A 10 -10.30 9.98 1.43
C HIS A 10 -9.24 8.90 1.74
N ALA A 11 -8.34 8.67 0.79
CA ALA A 11 -7.33 7.61 0.81
C ALA A 11 -5.92 8.20 0.66
N GLY A 12 -4.90 7.44 1.04
CA GLY A 12 -3.51 7.79 0.75
C GLY A 12 -3.20 7.66 -0.75
N ILE A 13 -2.14 8.34 -1.20
CA ILE A 13 -1.64 8.15 -2.59
C ILE A 13 -1.24 6.69 -2.81
N GLN A 14 -0.53 6.09 -1.84
CA GLN A 14 -0.13 4.69 -1.88
C GLN A 14 -1.32 3.76 -2.05
N ASP A 15 -2.41 3.97 -1.31
CA ASP A 15 -3.63 3.15 -1.41
C ASP A 15 -4.20 3.15 -2.83
N ILE A 16 -4.34 4.34 -3.43
CA ILE A 16 -4.90 4.48 -4.78
C ILE A 16 -4.00 3.80 -5.82
N LEU A 17 -2.68 3.96 -5.70
CA LEU A 17 -1.72 3.33 -6.60
C LEU A 17 -1.72 1.81 -6.44
N LEU A 18 -1.77 1.31 -5.20
CA LEU A 18 -1.81 -0.12 -4.90
C LEU A 18 -3.10 -0.76 -5.41
N ILE A 19 -4.26 -0.10 -5.22
CA ILE A 19 -5.55 -0.57 -5.76
C ILE A 19 -5.49 -0.62 -7.29
N GLY A 20 -5.04 0.46 -7.95
CA GLY A 20 -4.92 0.48 -9.40
C GLY A 20 -3.97 -0.62 -9.94
N PHE A 21 -2.86 -0.84 -9.24
CA PHE A 21 -1.92 -1.92 -9.56
C PHE A 21 -2.54 -3.30 -9.39
N ALA A 22 -3.25 -3.54 -8.28
CA ALA A 22 -3.95 -4.79 -8.05
C ALA A 22 -5.00 -5.10 -9.11
N LEU A 23 -5.76 -4.08 -9.56
CA LEU A 23 -6.72 -4.22 -10.66
C LEU A 23 -6.03 -4.59 -11.98
N ALA A 24 -4.89 -3.97 -12.29
CA ALA A 24 -4.13 -4.28 -13.49
C ALA A 24 -3.53 -5.69 -13.45
N LEU A 25 -3.04 -6.15 -12.29
CA LEU A 25 -2.55 -7.51 -12.10
C LEU A 25 -3.66 -8.54 -12.23
N ALA A 26 -4.83 -8.28 -11.63
CA ALA A 26 -5.99 -9.16 -11.71
C ALA A 26 -6.43 -9.38 -13.15
N GLU A 27 -6.48 -8.31 -13.95
CA GLU A 27 -6.75 -8.38 -15.39
C GLU A 27 -5.65 -9.15 -16.14
N PHE A 28 -4.38 -8.84 -15.89
CA PHE A 28 -3.26 -9.46 -16.61
C PHE A 28 -3.11 -10.96 -16.33
N LEU A 29 -3.41 -11.39 -15.10
CA LEU A 29 -3.26 -12.77 -14.65
C LEU A 29 -4.56 -13.58 -14.74
N ASP A 30 -5.67 -12.97 -15.21
CA ASP A 30 -7.01 -13.57 -15.24
C ASP A 30 -7.41 -14.19 -13.89
N THR A 31 -7.30 -13.40 -12.82
CA THR A 31 -7.59 -13.83 -11.44
C THR A 31 -8.47 -12.82 -10.69
N THR A 32 -9.23 -13.30 -9.72
CA THR A 32 -10.11 -12.48 -8.87
C THR A 32 -9.42 -11.95 -7.61
N GLN A 33 -8.23 -12.44 -7.28
CA GLN A 33 -7.46 -12.02 -6.11
C GLN A 33 -5.97 -12.05 -6.41
N VAL A 34 -5.26 -11.02 -5.93
CA VAL A 34 -3.82 -10.88 -6.09
C VAL A 34 -3.15 -10.67 -4.74
N GLY A 35 -2.04 -11.38 -4.51
CA GLY A 35 -1.14 -11.16 -3.39
C GLY A 35 -0.02 -10.21 -3.81
N ILE A 36 0.21 -9.17 -3.02
CA ILE A 36 1.24 -8.16 -3.25
C ILE A 36 2.02 -7.97 -1.96
N ASP A 37 3.33 -7.95 -2.08
CA ASP A 37 4.24 -7.70 -0.98
C ASP A 37 4.52 -6.19 -0.88
N VAL A 38 3.94 -5.54 0.12
CA VAL A 38 3.92 -4.07 0.18
C VAL A 38 5.04 -3.58 1.09
N GLU A 39 5.80 -2.62 0.59
CA GLU A 39 6.82 -1.92 1.35
C GLU A 39 6.30 -0.59 1.88
N GLY A 40 6.60 -0.31 3.15
CA GLY A 40 6.34 0.97 3.82
C GLY A 40 7.64 1.60 4.32
N HIS A 41 7.59 2.89 4.67
CA HIS A 41 8.76 3.60 5.18
C HIS A 41 9.23 3.10 6.56
N GLY A 42 8.32 2.53 7.36
CA GLY A 42 8.58 1.92 8.67
C GLY A 42 9.02 2.87 9.79
N ARG A 43 8.81 4.17 9.60
CA ARG A 43 9.01 5.20 10.63
C ARG A 43 7.67 5.54 11.26
N HIS A 44 7.24 4.73 12.22
CA HIS A 44 5.97 4.94 12.92
C HIS A 44 6.20 5.90 14.10
N GLU A 45 5.53 7.06 14.09
CA GLU A 45 5.71 8.10 15.12
C GLU A 45 5.18 7.66 16.49
N ASP A 46 4.23 6.72 16.52
CA ASP A 46 3.60 6.21 17.75
C ASP A 46 4.30 4.98 18.34
N LEU A 47 5.50 4.63 17.87
CA LEU A 47 6.26 3.45 18.34
C LEU A 47 6.54 3.48 19.85
N ALA A 48 6.92 4.65 20.35
CA ALA A 48 7.08 4.95 21.77
C ALA A 48 7.17 6.47 21.94
N ALA A 49 6.70 6.99 23.07
CA ALA A 49 6.62 8.43 23.35
C ALA A 49 7.97 9.18 23.25
N GLU A 50 9.10 8.46 23.33
CA GLU A 50 10.45 9.03 23.35
C GLU A 50 11.26 8.73 22.07
N VAL A 51 10.67 8.08 21.06
CA VAL A 51 11.37 7.65 19.85
C VAL A 51 11.06 8.60 18.67
N ASP A 52 12.01 9.47 18.35
CA ASP A 52 11.99 10.30 17.15
C ASP A 52 12.90 9.72 16.07
N LEU A 53 12.31 9.24 14.98
CA LEU A 53 13.02 8.70 13.82
C LEU A 53 13.06 9.69 12.64
N SER A 54 12.57 10.92 12.78
CA SER A 54 12.41 11.86 11.65
C SER A 54 13.73 12.17 10.92
N ARG A 55 14.86 12.17 11.64
CA ARG A 55 16.19 12.51 11.11
C ARG A 55 17.21 11.38 11.20
N THR A 56 16.77 10.16 11.52
CA THR A 56 17.66 9.02 11.74
C THR A 56 17.94 8.28 10.45
N VAL A 57 19.21 8.15 10.06
CA VAL A 57 19.61 7.34 8.89
C VAL A 57 19.69 5.87 9.29
N GLY A 58 19.07 5.00 8.50
CA GLY A 58 19.02 3.57 8.74
C GLY A 58 18.05 2.88 7.78
N TRP A 59 18.03 1.55 7.81
CA TRP A 59 17.08 0.76 7.03
C TRP A 59 15.83 0.48 7.87
N PHE A 60 14.80 1.28 7.66
CA PHE A 60 13.54 1.21 8.41
C PHE A 60 12.40 0.50 7.66
N THR A 61 12.58 0.17 6.38
CA THR A 61 11.53 -0.39 5.52
C THR A 61 10.76 -1.52 6.20
N THR A 62 9.44 -1.36 6.30
CA THR A 62 8.53 -2.44 6.68
C THR A 62 8.06 -3.16 5.44
N LYS A 63 7.76 -4.45 5.59
CA LYS A 63 7.35 -5.33 4.50
C LYS A 63 6.22 -6.22 4.99
N TYR A 64 5.09 -6.21 4.30
CA TYR A 64 3.89 -6.95 4.71
C TYR A 64 3.06 -7.40 3.51
N PRO A 65 2.51 -8.63 3.53
CA PRO A 65 1.68 -9.14 2.46
C PRO A 65 0.28 -8.51 2.50
N VAL A 66 -0.22 -8.13 1.33
CA VAL A 66 -1.58 -7.67 1.12
C VAL A 66 -2.23 -8.54 0.07
N ALA A 67 -3.37 -9.14 0.41
CA ALA A 67 -4.28 -9.72 -0.58
C ALA A 67 -5.34 -8.68 -0.94
N LEU A 68 -5.51 -8.36 -2.23
CA LEU A 68 -6.59 -7.50 -2.70
C LEU A 68 -7.50 -8.26 -3.65
N THR A 69 -8.80 -8.04 -3.46
CA THR A 69 -9.83 -8.54 -4.38
C THR A 69 -9.83 -7.67 -5.63
N GLY A 70 -9.76 -8.30 -6.80
CA GLY A 70 -9.90 -7.63 -8.10
C GLY A 70 -11.28 -7.03 -8.30
N ALA A 71 -11.47 -6.27 -9.38
CA ALA A 71 -12.68 -5.45 -9.54
C ALA A 71 -13.98 -6.28 -9.66
N GLY A 72 -13.93 -7.55 -10.06
CA GLY A 72 -15.13 -8.30 -10.44
C GLY A 72 -15.97 -7.59 -11.51
N LEU A 73 -15.39 -6.60 -12.20
CA LEU A 73 -15.99 -5.75 -13.21
C LEU A 73 -15.24 -5.96 -14.53
N PRO A 74 -15.92 -5.78 -15.68
CA PRO A 74 -15.24 -5.78 -16.97
C PRO A 74 -14.11 -4.74 -17.00
N TRP A 75 -12.95 -5.10 -17.54
CA TRP A 75 -11.80 -4.18 -17.64
C TRP A 75 -12.14 -2.86 -18.34
N THR A 76 -13.10 -2.89 -19.27
CA THR A 76 -13.61 -1.69 -19.92
C THR A 76 -14.14 -0.65 -18.92
N HIS A 77 -14.79 -1.08 -17.83
CA HIS A 77 -15.29 -0.20 -16.77
C HIS A 77 -14.16 0.44 -15.98
N VAL A 78 -13.07 -0.31 -15.74
CA VAL A 78 -11.88 0.22 -15.08
C VAL A 78 -11.22 1.28 -15.96
N ARG A 79 -11.01 0.96 -17.25
CA ARG A 79 -10.35 1.84 -18.21
C ARG A 79 -11.12 3.14 -18.49
N THR A 80 -12.45 3.10 -18.45
CA THR A 80 -13.29 4.30 -18.68
C THR A 80 -13.62 5.05 -17.40
N GLY A 81 -13.29 4.53 -16.22
CA GLY A 81 -13.67 5.13 -14.95
C GLY A 81 -15.18 5.10 -14.71
N ALA A 82 -15.85 4.00 -15.06
CA ALA A 82 -17.29 3.86 -14.89
C ALA A 82 -17.69 4.01 -13.40
N GLU A 83 -18.92 4.46 -13.14
CA GLU A 83 -19.43 4.70 -11.78
C GLU A 83 -19.24 3.50 -10.83
N ALA A 84 -19.44 2.28 -11.34
CA ALA A 84 -19.25 1.04 -10.59
C ALA A 84 -17.82 0.85 -10.05
N LEU A 85 -16.80 1.45 -10.69
CA LEU A 85 -15.41 1.43 -10.22
C LEU A 85 -15.27 2.10 -8.85
N GLY A 86 -16.08 3.12 -8.55
CA GLY A 86 -16.04 3.82 -7.26
C GLY A 86 -16.34 2.89 -6.08
N ALA A 87 -17.29 1.97 -6.24
CA ALA A 87 -17.60 0.97 -5.22
C ALA A 87 -16.43 0.00 -4.98
N VAL A 88 -15.75 -0.41 -6.06
CA VAL A 88 -14.56 -1.28 -5.99
C VAL A 88 -13.41 -0.58 -5.28
N ILE A 89 -13.09 0.66 -5.64
CA ILE A 89 -12.02 1.43 -5.00
C ILE A 89 -12.33 1.60 -3.50
N LYS A 90 -13.59 1.92 -3.16
CA LYS A 90 -14.01 2.06 -1.77
C LYS A 90 -13.85 0.74 -0.99
N ALA A 91 -14.30 -0.38 -1.56
CA ALA A 91 -14.16 -1.69 -0.91
C ALA A 91 -12.70 -2.08 -0.68
N ALA A 92 -11.85 -1.92 -1.70
CA ALA A 92 -10.43 -2.21 -1.60
C ALA A 92 -9.71 -1.29 -0.60
N LYS A 93 -10.09 -0.01 -0.54
CA LYS A 93 -9.61 0.92 0.47
C LYS A 93 -9.98 0.48 1.89
N GLU A 94 -11.23 0.08 2.13
CA GLU A 94 -11.63 -0.41 3.46
C GLU A 94 -10.93 -1.73 3.82
N GLN A 95 -10.65 -2.59 2.84
CA GLN A 95 -9.82 -3.78 3.03
C GLN A 95 -8.40 -3.42 3.50
N LEU A 96 -7.76 -2.42 2.87
CA LEU A 96 -6.44 -1.93 3.29
C LEU A 96 -6.46 -1.35 4.70
N ARG A 97 -7.52 -0.59 5.04
CA ARG A 97 -7.68 0.01 6.38
C ARG A 97 -7.92 -1.00 7.49
N ALA A 98 -8.48 -2.16 7.16
CA ALA A 98 -8.72 -3.23 8.12
C ALA A 98 -7.45 -4.03 8.47
N LEU A 99 -6.35 -3.82 7.73
CA LEU A 99 -5.10 -4.51 8.02
C LEU A 99 -4.48 -3.99 9.32
N PRO A 100 -3.80 -4.87 10.09
CA PRO A 100 -2.94 -4.44 11.19
C PRO A 100 -1.85 -3.48 10.71
N ASP A 101 -1.22 -2.79 11.66
CA ASP A 101 -0.09 -1.93 11.34
C ASP A 101 1.02 -2.72 10.60
N PRO A 102 1.55 -2.20 9.47
CA PRO A 102 2.61 -2.82 8.67
C PRO A 102 3.78 -3.42 9.45
N LEU A 103 4.19 -2.76 10.54
CA LEU A 103 5.30 -3.19 11.37
C LEU A 103 5.02 -4.53 12.07
N THR A 104 3.77 -4.76 12.47
CA THR A 104 3.39 -5.92 13.28
C THR A 104 3.65 -7.25 12.57
N TYR A 105 3.49 -7.29 11.24
CA TYR A 105 3.82 -8.48 10.45
C TYR A 105 5.30 -8.84 10.56
N GLY A 106 6.20 -7.87 10.39
CA GLY A 106 7.64 -8.11 10.49
C GLY A 106 8.07 -8.57 11.88
N LEU A 107 7.50 -7.95 12.93
CA LEU A 107 7.73 -8.37 14.32
C LEU A 107 7.28 -9.82 14.55
N LEU A 108 6.06 -10.16 14.12
CA LEU A 108 5.50 -11.50 14.28
C LEU A 108 6.25 -12.55 13.45
N ARG A 109 6.63 -12.22 12.20
CA ARG A 109 7.23 -13.17 11.27
C ARG A 109 8.71 -13.43 11.52
N TYR A 110 9.46 -12.41 11.93
CA TYR A 110 10.93 -12.45 11.98
C TYR A 110 11.52 -12.30 13.39
N LEU A 111 10.83 -11.65 14.33
CA LEU A 111 11.35 -11.45 15.69
C LEU A 111 10.68 -12.38 16.72
N ASN A 112 9.47 -12.86 16.45
CA ASN A 112 8.81 -13.84 17.30
C ASN A 112 9.40 -15.24 17.08
N ARG A 113 9.87 -15.88 18.15
CA ARG A 113 10.48 -17.22 18.13
C ARG A 113 9.52 -18.35 18.52
N GLU A 114 8.31 -17.99 18.93
CA GLU A 114 7.29 -18.92 19.45
C GLU A 114 6.31 -19.36 18.37
N ILE A 115 6.17 -18.57 17.30
CA ILE A 115 5.20 -18.79 16.24
C ILE A 115 5.93 -18.97 14.91
N GLU A 116 5.66 -20.07 14.22
CA GLU A 116 6.09 -20.29 12.85
C GLU A 116 4.91 -20.01 11.91
N LEU A 117 5.03 -18.96 11.10
CA LEU A 117 4.03 -18.64 10.09
C LEU A 117 4.28 -19.43 8.80
N PRO A 118 3.24 -20.01 8.17
CA PRO A 118 3.39 -20.74 6.92
C PRO A 118 4.00 -19.87 5.82
N HIS A 119 4.91 -20.47 5.03
CA HIS A 119 5.65 -19.77 3.99
C HIS A 119 4.81 -19.56 2.73
N THR A 120 4.37 -18.33 2.48
CA THR A 120 3.96 -17.90 1.12
C THR A 120 4.08 -16.38 1.01
N ASP A 121 5.30 -15.88 0.85
CA ASP A 121 5.48 -14.47 0.51
C ASP A 121 4.97 -14.23 -0.93
N PRO A 122 4.24 -13.14 -1.20
CA PRO A 122 3.83 -12.81 -2.56
C PRO A 122 5.05 -12.61 -3.47
N VAL A 123 4.95 -13.08 -4.72
CA VAL A 123 6.05 -12.98 -5.70
C VAL A 123 6.19 -11.58 -6.32
N ILE A 124 5.20 -10.71 -6.09
CA ILE A 124 5.13 -9.36 -6.65
C ILE A 124 5.25 -8.35 -5.52
N GLY A 125 6.27 -7.49 -5.58
CA GLY A 125 6.48 -6.40 -4.63
C GLY A 125 5.90 -5.06 -5.11
N PHE A 126 5.51 -4.20 -4.17
CA PHE A 126 5.07 -2.83 -4.44
C PHE A 126 5.70 -1.85 -3.44
N ASN A 127 6.35 -0.81 -3.95
CA ASN A 127 6.95 0.26 -3.15
C ASN A 127 6.66 1.63 -3.79
N TYR A 128 6.06 2.53 -3.01
CA TYR A 128 5.84 3.92 -3.41
C TYR A 128 6.87 4.84 -2.73
N LEU A 129 7.83 5.33 -3.52
CA LEU A 129 8.94 6.16 -3.04
C LEU A 129 8.57 7.63 -2.74
N GLY A 130 7.29 7.99 -2.82
CA GLY A 130 6.85 9.37 -2.69
C GLY A 130 7.09 10.20 -3.95
N ARG A 131 7.03 11.53 -3.78
CA ARG A 131 7.30 12.49 -4.85
C ARG A 131 8.74 12.98 -4.75
N LEU A 132 9.56 12.63 -5.74
CA LEU A 132 10.91 13.18 -5.87
C LEU A 132 10.79 14.61 -6.43
N GLY A 133 11.28 15.62 -5.68
CA GLY A 133 11.45 17.00 -6.21
C GLY A 133 10.69 18.13 -5.50
N ALA A 134 9.97 17.91 -4.41
CA ALA A 134 9.24 19.00 -3.71
C ALA A 134 10.13 19.95 -2.87
N ALA A 135 11.44 19.70 -2.78
CA ALA A 135 12.36 20.47 -1.93
C ALA A 135 13.45 21.25 -2.70
N ALA A 136 13.28 21.49 -4.01
CA ALA A 136 14.26 22.24 -4.81
C ALA A 136 13.82 23.68 -5.18
N GLY A 137 12.71 24.18 -4.61
CA GLY A 137 12.09 25.45 -5.03
C GLY A 137 12.17 26.61 -4.03
N GLU A 138 12.63 26.41 -2.79
CA GLU A 138 12.77 27.48 -1.80
C GLU A 138 14.22 27.57 -1.31
N ALA A 139 15.11 27.80 -2.27
CA ALA A 139 16.45 28.32 -2.03
C ALA A 139 16.75 29.32 -3.16
N SER A 140 16.02 30.43 -3.16
CA SER A 140 16.39 31.64 -3.87
C SER A 140 16.51 32.75 -2.85
N GLU A 141 17.74 33.24 -2.71
CA GLU A 141 18.19 34.39 -1.94
C GLU A 141 17.50 35.70 -2.39
#